data_AF-A0A5J6J4N1-F1
#
_entry.id   AF-A0A5J6J4N1-F1
#
_cell.length_a   1.000
_cell.length_b   1.000
_cell.length_c   1.000
_cell.angle_alpha   90.00
_cell.angle_beta   90.00
_cell.angle_gamma   90.00
#
_symmetry.space_group_name_H-M   'P 1'
#
loop_
_entity.id
_entity.type
_entity.pdbx_description
1 polymer ?
#
loop_
_entity_poly.entity_id
_entity_poly.type
_entity_poly.pdbx_seq_one_letter_code
_entity_poly.pdbx_strand_id
1 'polypeptide(L)'
;MPPSPASPTAPADEPTLRRHDSGPQVVDLQRRLAQLGLWTLPQRGRFDQHLDEAVQWFQAKYGVRGDPPGVYGPATRRRLESLTS
;
A
#
# COMPACT_ATOMS: atom_id res chain seq x y z
N MET A 1 13.10 -25.76 -4.84
CA MET A 1 13.46 -24.65 -3.94
C MET A 1 12.16 -23.98 -3.49
N PRO A 2 11.85 -23.91 -2.19
CA PRO A 2 10.77 -23.04 -1.71
C PRO A 2 11.23 -21.56 -1.85
N PRO A 3 10.36 -20.61 -2.24
CA PRO A 3 10.72 -19.20 -2.20
C PRO A 3 10.82 -18.77 -0.73
N SER A 4 11.93 -18.11 -0.40
CA SER A 4 12.35 -17.69 0.93
C SER A 4 11.29 -16.88 1.69
N PRO A 5 11.15 -17.04 3.02
CA PRO A 5 10.43 -16.07 3.84
C PRO A 5 11.28 -14.81 3.93
N ALA A 6 10.85 -13.72 3.29
CA ALA A 6 11.50 -12.42 3.49
C ALA A 6 11.26 -11.97 4.95
N SER A 7 12.36 -11.73 5.63
CA SER A 7 12.56 -11.38 7.04
C SER A 7 11.62 -10.29 7.60
N PRO A 8 11.12 -10.41 8.85
CA PRO A 8 10.55 -9.29 9.58
C PRO A 8 11.68 -8.57 10.34
N THR A 9 12.43 -7.68 9.70
CA THR A 9 13.37 -6.79 10.42
C THR A 9 13.61 -5.50 9.64
N ALA A 10 12.86 -4.43 9.98
CA ALA A 10 13.34 -3.05 10.00
C ALA A 10 12.27 -2.10 10.58
N PRO A 11 12.45 -1.59 11.81
CA PRO A 11 11.87 -0.33 12.25
C PRO A 11 12.83 0.82 11.88
N ALA A 12 12.48 1.63 10.87
CA ALA A 12 13.00 2.96 10.48
C ALA A 12 12.97 3.06 8.94
N ASP A 13 12.22 4.01 8.40
CA ASP A 13 11.82 4.14 6.99
C ASP A 13 11.01 2.95 6.46
N GLU A 14 9.68 2.92 6.71
CA GLU A 14 8.90 1.81 6.17
C GLU A 14 8.97 1.85 4.63
N PRO A 15 9.40 0.75 3.98
CA PRO A 15 9.76 0.73 2.57
C PRO A 15 8.60 1.16 1.69
N THR A 16 8.93 1.79 0.57
CA THR A 16 7.96 2.13 -0.47
C THR A 16 7.44 0.84 -1.10
N LEU A 17 6.16 0.53 -0.93
CA LEU A 17 5.54 -0.69 -1.47
C LEU A 17 5.14 -0.48 -2.92
N ARG A 18 5.36 -1.50 -3.75
CA ARG A 18 5.11 -1.45 -5.19
C ARG A 18 4.45 -2.75 -5.64
N ARG A 19 3.97 -2.77 -6.88
CA ARG A 19 3.49 -4.00 -7.51
C ARG A 19 4.51 -5.14 -7.36
N HIS A 20 4.02 -6.32 -6.96
CA HIS A 20 4.79 -7.52 -6.58
C HIS A 20 5.33 -7.56 -5.14
N ASP A 21 5.24 -6.47 -4.36
CA ASP A 21 5.52 -6.54 -2.92
C ASP A 21 4.45 -7.35 -2.20
N SER A 22 4.87 -8.03 -1.12
CA SER A 22 3.99 -8.81 -0.27
C SER A 22 4.44 -8.70 1.18
N GLY A 23 3.49 -8.66 2.12
CA GLY A 23 3.81 -8.60 3.53
C GLY A 23 2.75 -7.88 4.38
N PRO A 24 3.00 -7.75 5.69
CA PRO A 24 2.06 -7.12 6.62
C PRO A 24 1.80 -5.64 6.26
N GLN A 25 2.79 -4.91 5.76
CA GLN A 25 2.62 -3.51 5.35
C GLN A 25 1.60 -3.36 4.20
N VAL A 26 1.51 -4.36 3.32
CA VAL A 26 0.51 -4.38 2.24
C VAL A 26 -0.89 -4.68 2.79
N VAL A 27 -1.01 -5.54 3.82
CA VAL A 27 -2.27 -5.79 4.53
C VAL A 27 -2.78 -4.50 5.15
N ASP A 28 -1.90 -3.73 5.82
CA ASP A 28 -2.27 -2.46 6.42
C ASP A 28 -2.72 -1.43 5.38
N LEU A 29 -2.03 -1.35 4.23
CA LEU A 29 -2.45 -0.53 3.10
C LEU A 29 -3.85 -0.91 2.60
N GLN A 30 -4.09 -2.20 2.35
CA GLN A 30 -5.38 -2.71 1.92
C GLN A 30 -6.48 -2.41 2.95
N ARG A 31 -6.16 -2.52 4.25
CA ARG A 31 -7.09 -2.20 5.34
C ARG A 31 -7.47 -0.73 5.36
N ARG A 32 -6.50 0.16 5.25
CA ARG A 32 -6.76 1.60 5.24
C ARG A 32 -7.53 2.00 3.98
N LEU A 33 -7.19 1.47 2.81
CA LEU A 33 -8.01 1.68 1.60
C LEU A 33 -9.44 1.16 1.78
N ALA A 34 -9.63 0.05 2.52
CA ALA A 34 -10.96 -0.50 2.80
C ALA A 34 -11.77 0.41 3.73
N GLN A 35 -11.13 1.04 4.72
CA GLN A 35 -11.77 2.03 5.58
C GLN A 35 -12.28 3.25 4.78
N LEU A 36 -11.58 3.61 3.71
CA LEU A 36 -12.00 4.67 2.80
C LEU A 36 -13.06 4.21 1.77
N GLY A 37 -13.47 2.95 1.80
CA GLY A 37 -14.37 2.36 0.80
C GLY A 37 -13.74 2.19 -0.58
N LEU A 38 -12.41 2.33 -0.69
CA LEU A 38 -11.65 2.17 -1.94
C LEU A 38 -11.15 0.74 -2.16
N TRP A 39 -11.28 -0.12 -1.16
CA TRP A 39 -10.88 -1.52 -1.24
C TRP A 39 -11.97 -2.44 -0.72
N THR A 40 -12.50 -3.27 -1.60
CA THR A 40 -13.57 -4.26 -1.29
C THR A 40 -13.08 -5.70 -1.32
N LEU A 41 -11.81 -5.91 -1.69
CA LEU A 41 -11.20 -7.23 -1.82
C LEU A 41 -10.60 -7.72 -0.48
N PRO A 42 -10.42 -9.04 -0.32
CA PRO A 42 -9.77 -9.58 0.88
C PRO A 42 -8.33 -9.08 1.01
N GLN A 43 -7.94 -8.74 2.24
CA GLN A 43 -6.60 -8.24 2.58
C GLN A 43 -5.60 -9.40 2.61
N ARG A 44 -5.16 -9.83 1.43
CA ARG A 44 -4.22 -10.96 1.27
C ARG A 44 -2.76 -10.56 1.52
N GLY A 45 -2.48 -9.26 1.69
CA GLY A 45 -1.12 -8.76 1.90
C GLY A 45 -0.25 -8.87 0.67
N ARG A 46 -0.85 -8.81 -0.52
CA ARG A 46 -0.16 -8.79 -1.81
C ARG A 46 -0.49 -7.53 -2.58
N PHE A 47 0.54 -6.92 -3.13
CA PHE A 47 0.43 -5.74 -3.95
C PHE A 47 0.22 -6.17 -5.41
N ASP A 48 -1.00 -6.62 -5.67
CA ASP A 48 -1.45 -7.03 -6.99
C ASP A 48 -1.87 -5.82 -7.83
N GLN A 49 -2.17 -6.04 -9.11
CA GLN A 49 -2.66 -5.00 -10.03
C GLN A 49 -3.87 -4.24 -9.49
N HIS A 50 -4.82 -4.92 -8.85
CA HIS A 50 -5.97 -4.24 -8.24
C HIS A 50 -5.56 -3.22 -7.16
N LEU A 51 -4.53 -3.55 -6.36
CA LEU A 51 -4.06 -2.64 -5.31
C LEU A 51 -3.30 -1.47 -5.91
N ASP A 52 -2.52 -1.71 -6.96
CA ASP A 52 -1.86 -0.69 -7.77
C ASP A 52 -2.88 0.31 -8.35
N GLU A 53 -3.96 -0.19 -8.96
CA GLU A 53 -5.06 0.64 -9.47
C GLU A 53 -5.76 1.43 -8.35
N ALA A 54 -6.06 0.78 -7.22
CA ALA A 54 -6.68 1.44 -6.06
C ALA A 54 -5.80 2.56 -5.49
N VAL A 55 -4.49 2.34 -5.40
CA VAL A 55 -3.50 3.34 -4.96
C VAL A 55 -3.41 4.47 -5.97
N GLN A 56 -3.33 4.16 -7.26
CA GLN A 56 -3.31 5.18 -8.32
C GLN A 56 -4.57 6.05 -8.29
N TRP A 57 -5.74 5.43 -8.13
CA TRP A 57 -7.01 6.14 -8.03
C TRP A 57 -7.09 6.99 -6.75
N PHE A 58 -6.61 6.48 -5.63
CA PHE A 58 -6.45 7.23 -4.39
C PHE A 58 -5.55 8.45 -4.60
N GLN A 59 -4.35 8.26 -5.16
CA GLN A 59 -3.41 9.35 -5.40
C GLN A 59 -4.00 10.42 -6.32
N ALA A 60 -4.69 10.02 -7.38
CA ALA A 60 -5.39 10.94 -8.29
C ALA A 60 -6.52 11.69 -7.56
N LYS A 61 -7.36 10.99 -6.79
CA LYS A 61 -8.49 11.56 -6.05
C LYS A 61 -8.05 12.56 -4.97
N TYR A 62 -6.95 12.27 -4.27
CA TYR A 62 -6.46 13.09 -3.16
C TYR A 62 -5.31 14.03 -3.54
N GLY A 63 -4.91 14.06 -4.82
CA GLY A 63 -3.86 14.93 -5.33
C GLY A 63 -2.45 14.60 -4.82
N VAL A 64 -2.17 13.32 -4.56
CA VAL A 64 -0.84 12.88 -4.12
C VAL A 64 0.10 12.88 -5.33
N ARG A 65 1.10 13.77 -5.32
CA ARG A 65 2.10 13.90 -6.39
C ARG A 65 3.53 13.57 -5.96
N GLY A 66 3.74 13.24 -4.68
CA GLY A 66 5.06 12.95 -4.13
C GLY A 66 5.59 11.56 -4.47
N ASP A 67 4.72 10.67 -4.95
CA ASP A 67 5.05 9.29 -5.30
C ASP A 67 4.59 8.96 -6.72
N PRO A 68 5.20 7.95 -7.38
CA PRO A 68 4.71 7.43 -8.64
C PRO A 68 3.27 6.88 -8.52
N PRO A 69 2.49 6.92 -9.61
CA PRO A 69 1.14 6.38 -9.63
C PRO A 69 1.15 4.87 -9.34
N GLY A 70 0.36 4.43 -8.37
CA GLY A 70 0.29 3.02 -7.95
C GLY A 70 1.40 2.58 -6.99
N VAL A 71 2.22 3.53 -6.50
CA VAL A 71 3.31 3.25 -5.55
C VAL A 71 2.98 3.82 -4.17
N TYR A 72 3.01 2.97 -3.14
CA TYR A 72 2.79 3.40 -1.76
C TYR A 72 4.10 3.87 -1.12
N GLY A 73 4.50 5.08 -1.49
CA GLY A 73 5.62 5.78 -0.89
C GLY A 73 5.20 6.69 0.27
N PRO A 74 6.13 7.50 0.80
CA PRO A 74 5.90 8.31 2.00
C PRO A 74 4.81 9.38 1.82
N ALA A 75 4.63 9.96 0.63
CA ALA A 75 3.58 10.98 0.43
C ALA A 75 2.18 10.37 0.43
N THR A 76 2.04 9.21 -0.22
CA THR A 76 0.82 8.41 -0.28
C THR A 76 0.49 7.87 1.09
N ARG A 77 1.48 7.32 1.80
CA ARG A 77 1.34 6.86 3.19
C ARG A 77 0.83 7.96 4.10
N ARG A 78 1.50 9.11 4.14
CA ARG A 78 1.07 10.24 4.98
C ARG A 78 -0.35 10.67 4.68
N ARG A 79 -0.73 10.71 3.40
CA ARG A 79 -2.09 11.08 3.00
C ARG A 79 -3.12 10.05 3.43
N LEU A 80 -2.81 8.78 3.25
CA LEU A 80 -3.68 7.66 3.58
C LEU A 80 -3.87 7.56 5.09
N GLU A 81 -2.77 7.68 5.86
CA GLU A 81 -2.77 7.79 7.33
C GLU A 81 -3.61 8.95 7.82
N SER A 82 -3.47 10.14 7.23
CA SER A 82 -4.26 11.31 7.64
C SER A 82 -5.78 11.13 7.46
N LEU A 83 -6.21 10.17 6.61
CA LEU A 83 -7.63 9.89 6.35
C LEU A 83 -8.15 8.69 7.16
N THR A 84 -7.26 7.84 7.65
CA THR A 84 -7.59 6.59 8.36
C THR A 84 -7.06 6.56 9.80
N SER A 85 -6.56 7.70 10.30
CA SER A 85 -6.06 7.85 11.67
C SER A 85 -7.17 8.08 12.67
#